data_AF-A0A699W805-F1
#
_entry.id   AF-A0A699W805-F1
#
_cell.length_a   1.000
_cell.length_b   1.000
_cell.length_c   1.000
_cell.angle_alpha   90.00
_cell.angle_beta   90.00
_cell.angle_gamma   90.00
#
_symmetry.space_group_name_H-M   'P 1'
#
loop_
_entity.id
_entity.type
_entity.pdbx_description
1 polymer ?
#
loop_
_entity_poly.entity_id
_entity_poly.type
_entity_poly.pdbx_seq_one_letter_code
_entity_poly.pdbx_strand_id
1 'polypeptide(L)'
;FDESFSEAWDRFKDLLRACPHYGFSELHQLDTFYNALNSKEQDSLNSTAGGNFLDKMPRECLAIIESKSKVRYSRNKPIVAKVSTNTSTSGISPDVDELKYMVKALLPDKKSQNQSPAPVKAVEESCVTCGGAHSYRNFPATDGNVYREN
;
A
#
# COMPACT_ATOMS: atom_id res chain seq x y z
N PHE A 1 -8.15 1.05 3.85
CA PHE A 1 -8.18 1.01 2.37
C PHE A 1 -6.88 0.36 1.93
N ASP A 2 -6.96 -0.66 1.07
CA ASP A 2 -5.80 -1.25 0.39
C ASP A 2 -5.67 -0.50 -0.95
N GLU A 3 -5.23 0.76 -0.88
CA GLU A 3 -4.96 1.58 -2.08
C GLU A 3 -3.61 1.13 -2.65
N SER A 4 -3.56 0.84 -3.95
CA SER A 4 -2.31 0.49 -4.63
C SER A 4 -1.46 1.73 -4.91
N PHE A 5 -0.13 1.55 -5.02
CA PHE A 5 0.79 2.62 -5.41
C PHE A 5 0.35 3.38 -6.67
N SER A 6 -0.17 2.67 -7.68
CA SER A 6 -0.66 3.29 -8.91
C SER A 6 -1.88 4.19 -8.67
N GLU A 7 -2.83 3.75 -7.84
CA GLU A 7 -4.03 4.53 -7.50
C GLU A 7 -3.66 5.77 -6.68
N ALA A 8 -2.74 5.62 -5.71
CA ALA A 8 -2.23 6.74 -4.93
C ALA A 8 -1.54 7.79 -5.82
N TRP A 9 -0.73 7.34 -6.79
CA TRP A 9 -0.09 8.25 -7.75
C TRP A 9 -1.10 8.95 -8.67
N ASP A 10 -2.11 8.24 -9.16
CA ASP A 10 -3.18 8.84 -9.98
C ASP A 10 -3.98 9.89 -9.20
N ARG A 11 -4.38 9.58 -7.96
CA ARG A 11 -5.07 10.52 -7.07
C ARG A 11 -4.23 11.76 -6.77
N PHE A 12 -2.93 11.58 -6.58
CA PHE A 12 -2.02 12.70 -6.35
C PHE A 12 -1.92 13.62 -7.59
N LYS A 13 -1.81 13.06 -8.80
CA LYS A 13 -1.84 13.85 -10.04
C LYS A 13 -3.15 14.62 -10.22
N ASP A 14 -4.29 14.00 -9.88
CA ASP A 14 -5.57 14.68 -9.92
C ASP A 14 -5.65 15.85 -8.93
N LEU A 15 -5.06 15.70 -7.74
CA LEU A 15 -4.96 16.79 -6.76
C LEU A 15 -4.13 17.96 -7.30
N LEU A 16 -2.98 17.69 -7.91
CA LEU A 16 -2.14 18.72 -8.54
C LEU A 16 -2.89 19.46 -9.66
N ARG A 17 -3.69 18.74 -10.45
CA ARG A 17 -4.51 19.31 -11.52
C ARG A 17 -5.67 20.16 -11.00
N ALA A 18 -6.24 19.81 -9.85
CA ALA A 18 -7.30 20.57 -9.20
C ALA A 18 -6.80 21.88 -8.58
N CYS A 19 -5.51 21.96 -8.20
CA CYS A 19 -4.91 23.12 -7.56
C CYS A 19 -3.70 23.68 -8.35
N PRO A 20 -3.89 24.13 -9.61
CA PRO A 20 -2.78 24.57 -10.47
C PRO A 20 -2.05 25.82 -9.95
N HIS A 21 -2.66 26.58 -9.04
CA HIS A 21 -2.12 27.83 -8.50
C HIS A 21 -1.29 27.66 -7.22
N TYR A 22 -1.18 26.45 -6.67
CA TYR A 22 -0.55 26.26 -5.36
C TYR A 22 0.99 26.41 -5.37
N GLY A 23 1.62 26.57 -6.55
CA GLY A 23 2.99 27.08 -6.66
C GLY A 23 4.09 26.24 -5.98
N PHE A 24 3.80 25.00 -5.59
CA PHE A 24 4.79 24.13 -4.97
C PHE A 24 5.86 23.72 -5.98
N SER A 25 7.13 23.75 -5.54
CA SER A 25 8.23 23.18 -6.32
C SER A 25 8.04 21.68 -6.52
N GLU A 26 8.55 21.14 -7.63
CA GLU A 26 8.51 19.69 -7.90
C GLU A 26 9.10 18.87 -6.75
N LEU A 27 10.18 19.36 -6.13
CA LEU A 27 10.78 18.73 -4.95
C LEU A 27 9.79 18.63 -3.78
N HIS A 28 9.04 19.70 -3.51
CA HIS A 28 8.05 19.68 -2.44
C HIS A 28 6.88 18.75 -2.75
N GLN A 29 6.47 18.65 -4.02
CA GLN A 29 5.45 17.70 -4.46
C GLN A 29 5.92 16.25 -4.26
N LEU A 30 7.16 15.95 -4.63
CA LEU A 30 7.75 14.61 -4.46
C LEU A 30 7.92 14.23 -2.99
N ASP A 31 8.39 15.16 -2.16
CA ASP A 31 8.50 14.97 -0.71
C ASP A 31 7.13 14.71 -0.08
N THR A 32 6.13 15.53 -0.42
CA THR A 32 4.75 15.36 0.05
C THR A 32 4.19 13.99 -0.35
N PHE A 33 4.39 13.58 -1.61
CA PHE A 33 3.95 12.27 -2.07
C PHE A 33 4.64 11.14 -1.32
N TYR A 34 5.97 11.18 -1.20
CA TYR A 34 6.75 10.15 -0.51
C TYR A 34 6.35 10.00 0.96
N ASN A 35 6.17 11.12 1.67
CA ASN A 35 5.78 11.13 3.08
C ASN A 35 4.34 10.66 3.31
N ALA A 36 3.48 10.73 2.29
CA ALA A 36 2.13 10.20 2.34
C ALA A 36 2.05 8.67 2.09
N LEU A 37 3.12 8.04 1.61
CA LEU A 37 3.18 6.59 1.38
C LEU A 37 3.37 5.82 2.68
N ASN A 38 2.95 4.55 2.69
CA ASN A 38 3.30 3.63 3.77
C ASN A 38 4.78 3.21 3.68
N SER A 39 5.35 2.74 4.79
CA SER A 39 6.77 2.39 4.89
C SER A 39 7.22 1.35 3.85
N LYS A 40 6.36 0.39 3.51
CA LYS A 40 6.68 -0.65 2.51
C LYS A 40 6.87 -0.05 1.11
N GLU A 41 6.05 0.92 0.74
CA GLU A 41 6.17 1.59 -0.56
C GLU A 41 7.37 2.54 -0.58
N GLN A 42 7.66 3.22 0.52
CA GLN A 42 8.87 4.01 0.70
C GLN A 42 10.14 3.16 0.54
N ASP A 43 10.22 2.02 1.24
CA ASP A 43 11.34 1.08 1.12
C ASP A 43 11.49 0.56 -0.31
N SER A 44 10.37 0.27 -0.99
CA SER A 44 10.39 -0.16 -2.38
C SER A 44 10.92 0.92 -3.33
N LEU A 45 10.60 2.19 -3.09
CA LEU A 45 11.15 3.31 -3.85
C LEU A 45 12.64 3.48 -3.59
N ASN A 46 13.06 3.43 -2.32
CA ASN A 46 14.47 3.54 -1.93
C ASN A 46 15.32 2.40 -2.55
N SER A 47 14.79 1.18 -2.52
CA SER A 47 15.43 0.03 -3.16
C SER A 47 15.59 0.21 -4.67
N THR A 48 14.56 0.76 -5.34
CA THR A 48 14.61 1.04 -6.79
C THR A 48 15.58 2.18 -7.12
N ALA A 49 15.68 3.18 -6.25
CA ALA A 49 16.61 4.30 -6.39
C ALA A 49 18.08 3.91 -6.08
N GLY A 50 18.32 2.75 -5.44
CA GLY A 50 19.63 2.34 -4.97
C GLY A 50 20.13 3.20 -3.80
N GLY A 51 19.22 3.70 -2.95
CA GLY A 51 19.52 4.64 -1.86
C GLY A 51 18.28 5.42 -1.45
N ASN A 52 18.44 6.51 -0.69
CA ASN A 52 17.30 7.37 -0.37
C ASN A 52 16.70 7.95 -1.66
N PHE A 53 15.39 7.77 -1.84
CA PHE A 53 14.67 8.24 -3.01
C PHE A 53 14.70 9.77 -3.14
N LEU A 54 14.61 10.48 -2.01
CA LEU A 54 14.58 11.95 -1.97
C LEU A 54 15.95 12.61 -2.22
N ASP A 55 17.04 11.83 -2.21
CA ASP A 55 18.38 12.33 -2.57
C ASP A 55 18.62 12.37 -4.09
N LYS A 56 17.69 11.82 -4.89
CA LYS A 56 17.79 11.80 -6.35
C LYS A 56 17.34 13.12 -6.96
N MET A 57 17.74 13.34 -8.21
CA MET A 57 17.24 14.48 -8.98
C MET A 57 15.72 14.34 -9.21
N PRO A 58 14.93 15.44 -9.20
CA PRO A 58 13.47 15.38 -9.39
C PRO A 58 13.02 14.57 -10.61
N ARG A 59 13.74 14.72 -11.74
CA ARG A 59 13.50 13.95 -12.97
C ARG A 59 13.64 12.44 -12.77
N GLU A 60 14.59 12.01 -11.95
CA GLU A 60 14.84 10.59 -11.65
C GLU A 60 13.77 10.06 -10.71
N CYS A 61 13.40 10.85 -9.68
CA CYS A 61 12.29 10.55 -8.79
C CYS A 61 11.00 10.28 -9.57
N LEU A 62 10.65 11.20 -10.48
CA LEU A 62 9.49 11.06 -11.36
C LEU A 62 9.56 9.82 -12.24
N ALA A 63 10.72 9.54 -12.85
CA ALA A 63 10.91 8.34 -13.68
C ALA A 63 10.71 7.05 -12.88
N ILE A 64 11.21 6.99 -11.65
CA ILE A 64 11.05 5.84 -10.75
C ILE A 64 9.59 5.66 -10.35
N ILE A 65 8.91 6.74 -9.94
CA ILE A 65 7.47 6.71 -9.60
C ILE A 65 6.66 6.24 -10.81
N GLU A 66 6.88 6.83 -11.98
CA GLU A 66 6.18 6.45 -13.19
C GLU A 66 6.40 4.98 -13.54
N SER A 67 7.65 4.53 -13.52
CA SER A 67 8.01 3.13 -13.79
C SER A 67 7.26 2.20 -12.84
N LYS A 68 7.30 2.47 -11.53
CA LYS A 68 6.62 1.68 -10.50
C LYS A 68 5.10 1.71 -10.65
N SER A 69 4.51 2.86 -10.97
CA SER A 69 3.07 2.99 -11.19
C SER A 69 2.58 2.20 -12.41
N LYS A 70 3.46 1.97 -13.41
CA LYS A 70 3.19 1.18 -14.62
C LYS A 70 3.39 -0.31 -14.41
N VAL A 71 4.05 -0.74 -13.32
CA VAL A 71 4.14 -2.15 -12.95
C VAL A 71 2.73 -2.62 -12.62
N ARG A 72 2.07 -3.21 -13.62
CA ARG A 72 0.81 -3.89 -13.40
C ARG A 72 1.09 -4.98 -12.39
N TYR A 73 0.50 -4.87 -11.19
CA TYR A 73 0.36 -6.01 -10.30
C TYR A 73 -0.46 -7.04 -11.07
N SER A 74 0.23 -7.92 -11.77
CA SER A 74 -0.36 -9.10 -12.36
C SER A 74 -0.78 -9.92 -11.15
N ARG A 75 -2.02 -9.74 -10.69
CA ARG A 75 -2.66 -10.63 -9.72
C ARG A 75 -2.36 -12.02 -10.22
N ASN A 76 -1.46 -12.74 -9.54
CA ASN A 76 -0.96 -14.03 -9.98
C ASN A 76 -2.16 -14.90 -10.39
N LYS A 77 -2.45 -14.94 -11.69
CA LYS A 77 -3.30 -15.97 -12.25
C LYS A 77 -2.40 -17.20 -12.23
N PRO A 78 -2.77 -18.30 -11.56
CA PRO A 78 -2.00 -19.53 -11.69
C PRO A 78 -1.95 -19.85 -13.18
N ILE A 79 -0.75 -19.76 -13.75
CA ILE A 79 -0.51 -20.16 -15.13
C ILE A 79 -0.65 -21.68 -15.13
N VAL A 80 -1.85 -22.16 -15.42
CA VAL A 80 -2.00 -23.53 -15.91
C VAL A 80 -1.42 -23.50 -17.31
N ALA A 81 -0.16 -23.90 -17.41
CA ALA A 81 0.54 -24.07 -18.66
C ALA A 81 -0.21 -25.13 -19.50
N LYS A 82 -1.06 -24.66 -20.41
CA LYS A 82 -1.57 -25.48 -21.51
C LYS A 82 -0.41 -25.67 -22.50
N VAL A 83 0.34 -26.74 -22.27
CA VAL A 83 1.27 -27.32 -23.24
C VAL A 83 0.44 -27.73 -24.46
N SER A 84 0.63 -27.01 -25.58
CA SER A 84 0.20 -27.47 -26.90
C SER A 84 1.45 -27.99 -27.61
N THR A 85 1.73 -29.29 -27.44
CA THR A 85 2.67 -30.03 -28.28
C THR A 85 1.87 -30.98 -29.14
N ASN A 86 1.77 -30.65 -30.41
CA ASN A 86 1.52 -31.63 -31.45
C ASN A 86 2.92 -32.10 -31.90
N THR A 87 3.03 -33.39 -32.21
CA THR A 87 4.19 -34.13 -32.75
C THR A 87 5.19 -34.75 -31.76
N SER A 88 4.80 -35.94 -31.30
CA SER A 88 5.50 -37.23 -31.42
C SER A 88 6.81 -37.52 -30.67
N THR A 89 6.70 -38.54 -29.80
CA THR A 89 7.64 -39.65 -29.57
C THR A 89 8.85 -39.42 -28.64
N SER A 90 8.68 -39.76 -27.36
CA SER A 90 9.45 -40.79 -26.62
C SER A 90 9.32 -40.56 -25.11
N GLY A 91 9.02 -41.64 -24.39
CA GLY A 91 8.34 -41.59 -23.08
C GLY A 91 9.18 -41.15 -21.89
N ILE A 92 8.48 -40.62 -20.88
CA ILE A 92 8.84 -40.66 -19.46
C ILE A 92 7.56 -40.91 -18.64
N SER A 93 7.71 -41.84 -17.70
CA SER A 93 6.80 -42.55 -16.78
C SER A 93 5.72 -41.75 -16.01
N PRO A 94 4.71 -42.44 -15.41
CA PRO A 94 3.64 -41.84 -14.63
C PRO A 94 4.05 -41.75 -13.15
N ASP A 95 4.31 -40.54 -12.64
CA ASP A 95 4.55 -40.38 -11.19
C ASP A 95 4.08 -39.02 -10.65
N VAL A 96 2.90 -38.59 -11.10
CA VAL A 96 2.26 -37.38 -10.56
C VAL A 96 1.47 -37.72 -9.27
N ASP A 97 1.01 -38.95 -9.13
CA ASP A 97 0.23 -39.39 -7.97
C ASP A 97 1.10 -39.64 -6.72
N GLU A 98 2.33 -40.11 -6.87
CA GLU A 98 3.27 -40.32 -5.75
C GLU A 98 3.77 -39.00 -5.17
N LEU A 99 4.10 -38.02 -6.04
CA LEU A 99 4.43 -36.66 -5.62
C LEU A 99 3.28 -36.01 -4.84
N LYS A 100 2.03 -36.27 -5.25
CA LYS A 100 0.83 -35.75 -4.59
C LYS A 100 0.60 -36.39 -3.21
N TYR A 101 1.00 -37.64 -3.04
CA TYR A 101 0.96 -38.34 -1.76
C TYR A 101 2.04 -37.84 -0.79
N MET A 102 3.26 -37.62 -1.27
CA MET A 102 4.37 -37.09 -0.46
C MET A 102 4.11 -35.66 0.06
N VAL A 103 3.51 -34.79 -0.74
CA VAL A 103 3.14 -33.42 -0.32
C VAL A 103 2.10 -33.43 0.81
N LYS A 104 1.17 -34.40 0.81
CA LYS A 104 0.20 -34.56 1.91
C LYS A 104 0.85 -35.06 3.20
N ALA A 105 1.90 -35.90 3.11
CA ALA A 105 2.60 -36.42 4.27
C ALA A 105 3.43 -35.36 5.03
N LEU A 106 3.79 -34.26 4.36
CA LEU A 106 4.64 -33.19 4.92
C LEU A 106 3.86 -32.04 5.60
N LEU A 107 2.52 -32.03 5.55
CA LEU A 107 1.70 -31.00 6.20
C LEU A 107 1.10 -31.55 7.51
N PRO A 108 1.66 -31.22 8.70
CA PRO A 108 1.05 -31.61 9.96
C PRO A 108 -0.25 -30.83 10.20
N ASP A 109 -1.35 -31.58 10.29
CA ASP A 109 -2.69 -31.13 10.64
C ASP A 109 -2.69 -30.59 12.09
N LYS A 110 -2.56 -29.26 12.24
CA LYS A 110 -2.71 -28.59 13.54
C LYS A 110 -4.19 -28.30 13.80
N LYS A 111 -4.87 -29.31 14.34
CA LYS A 111 -6.22 -29.22 14.89
C LYS A 111 -6.20 -28.59 16.29
N SER A 112 -6.98 -27.52 16.42
CA SER A 112 -7.63 -27.00 17.63
C SER A 112 -6.77 -26.24 18.64
N GLN A 113 -7.15 -24.99 18.94
CA GLN A 113 -8.10 -24.74 20.01
C GLN A 113 -8.61 -23.29 20.02
N ASN A 114 -9.89 -23.20 20.32
CA ASN A 114 -10.69 -22.00 20.54
C ASN A 114 -10.08 -21.08 21.61
N GLN A 115 -10.10 -19.77 21.38
CA GLN A 115 -10.20 -18.82 22.48
C GLN A 115 -11.09 -17.63 22.09
N SER A 116 -12.06 -17.38 22.98
CA SER A 116 -13.18 -16.43 22.92
C SER A 116 -12.78 -14.99 22.56
N PRO A 117 -13.67 -14.18 21.96
CA PRO A 117 -13.47 -12.73 21.89
C PRO A 117 -13.51 -12.14 23.31
N ALA A 118 -12.44 -11.49 23.74
CA ALA A 118 -12.46 -10.62 24.90
C ALA A 118 -13.19 -9.30 24.53
N PRO A 119 -14.02 -8.73 25.42
CA PRO A 119 -14.67 -7.45 25.14
C PRO A 119 -13.62 -6.33 25.10
N VAL A 120 -13.71 -5.54 24.04
CA VAL A 120 -12.93 -4.32 23.82
C VAL A 120 -13.07 -3.35 25.00
N LYS A 121 -11.96 -3.06 25.69
CA LYS A 121 -11.89 -1.88 26.55
C LYS A 121 -11.69 -0.65 25.68
N ALA A 122 -12.61 0.30 25.80
CA ALA A 122 -12.48 1.63 25.22
C ALA A 122 -11.16 2.27 25.68
N VAL A 123 -10.35 2.72 24.73
CA VAL A 123 -9.19 3.57 24.99
C VAL A 123 -9.70 5.01 25.00
N GLU A 124 -9.52 5.71 26.11
CA GLU A 124 -9.71 7.15 26.19
C GLU A 124 -8.61 7.83 25.36
N GLU A 125 -8.98 8.50 24.28
CA GLU A 125 -8.13 9.52 23.67
C GLU A 125 -8.24 10.81 24.50
N SER A 126 -7.33 10.98 25.45
CA SER A 126 -7.18 12.24 26.18
C SER A 126 -6.42 13.25 25.32
N CYS A 127 -7.09 14.36 24.98
CA CYS A 127 -6.54 15.58 24.38
C CYS A 127 -5.37 16.14 25.23
N VAL A 128 -4.15 16.18 24.70
CA VAL A 128 -2.97 16.71 25.43
C VAL A 128 -3.01 18.24 25.57
N THR A 129 -3.89 18.94 24.85
CA THR A 129 -4.02 20.41 24.90
C THR A 129 -5.18 20.88 25.79
N CYS A 130 -5.99 19.95 26.29
CA CYS A 130 -7.16 20.23 27.12
C CYS A 130 -7.39 19.03 28.03
N GLY A 131 -6.94 19.09 29.29
CA GLY A 131 -6.98 17.98 30.26
C GLY A 131 -8.39 17.58 30.71
N GLY A 132 -9.30 17.27 29.78
CA GLY A 132 -10.68 16.84 30.03
C GLY A 132 -11.13 15.76 29.06
N ALA A 133 -12.00 14.87 29.53
CA ALA A 133 -12.52 13.73 28.79
C ALA A 133 -13.78 14.12 27.98
N HIS A 134 -13.62 14.39 26.68
CA HIS A 134 -14.74 14.62 25.76
C HIS A 134 -14.57 13.84 24.45
N SER A 135 -15.65 13.18 23.99
CA SER A 135 -15.71 12.47 22.71
C SER A 135 -15.81 13.44 21.53
N TYR A 136 -15.03 13.19 20.47
CA TYR A 136 -14.81 14.01 19.26
C TYR A 136 -16.08 14.43 18.47
N ARG A 137 -17.28 13.99 18.85
CA ARG A 137 -18.51 14.19 18.06
C ARG A 137 -19.41 15.35 18.46
N ASN A 138 -19.00 16.22 19.39
CA ASN A 138 -19.75 17.43 19.72
C ASN A 138 -18.89 18.69 19.55
N PHE A 139 -18.69 19.12 18.30
CA PHE A 139 -18.34 20.50 18.00
C PHE A 139 -19.62 21.24 17.58
N PRO A 140 -20.11 22.24 18.33
CA PRO A 140 -21.02 23.22 17.76
C PRO A 140 -20.22 24.08 16.78
N ALA A 141 -20.75 24.24 15.55
CA ALA A 141 -20.20 25.15 14.57
C ALA A 141 -20.15 26.56 15.17
N THR A 142 -18.94 27.04 15.46
CA THR A 142 -18.72 28.42 15.89
C THR A 142 -18.63 29.30 14.65
N ASP A 143 -19.79 29.81 14.26
CA ASP A 143 -19.92 31.07 13.54
C ASP A 143 -19.37 32.18 14.44
N GLY A 144 -18.46 33.01 13.94
CA GLY A 144 -17.87 34.09 14.74
C GLY A 144 -16.67 34.78 14.12
N ASN A 145 -16.88 35.47 13.00
CA ASN A 145 -16.01 36.56 12.57
C ASN A 145 -16.02 37.69 13.61
N VAL A 146 -14.88 38.10 14.17
CA VAL A 146 -14.55 39.52 14.42
C VAL A 146 -13.02 39.68 14.44
N TYR A 147 -12.44 40.22 13.37
CA TYR A 147 -11.15 40.89 13.43
C TYR A 147 -11.33 42.17 14.24
N ARG A 148 -10.56 42.33 15.32
CA ARG A 148 -10.39 43.60 16.03
C ARG A 148 -8.92 43.97 15.87
N GLU A 149 -8.64 44.85 14.91
CA GLU A 149 -7.35 45.55 14.83
C GLU A 149 -7.17 46.40 16.08
N ASN A 150 -5.94 46.44 16.57
CA ASN A 150 -5.49 47.42 17.54
C ASN A 150 -4.04 47.79 17.27
#